data_AF-A0A8H3LC70-F1
#
_entry.id   AF-A0A8H3LC70-F1
#
_cell.length_a   1.000
_cell.length_b   1.000
_cell.length_c   1.000
_cell.angle_alpha   90.00
_cell.angle_beta   90.00
_cell.angle_gamma   90.00
#
_symmetry.space_group_name_H-M   'P 1'
#
loop_
_entity.id
_entity.type
_entity.pdbx_description
1 polymer ?
#
loop_
_entity_poly.entity_id
_entity_poly.type
_entity_poly.pdbx_seq_one_letter_code
_entity_poly.pdbx_strand_id
1 'polypeptide(L)'
;MSQSQILIDPNEAQRIEKNIILHGIYYHPTGYHPNPKSLRDACKKESHRFCLSECKNFLEDQESYQTNKTSLKYIPRVSYGLKVAKAFRKVYGDQNNPLTWPKLLQCDNGREWMGETSRLMQDHDITIWVIGLYSHRGTAIVERFNQTLLKILYKIQYAVESISSDPELMRA
;
A
#
# COMPACT_ATOMS: atom_id res chain seq x y z
N MET A 1 -2.80 -53.06 13.23
CA MET A 1 -2.41 -51.84 12.50
C MET A 1 -3.14 -50.68 13.16
N SER A 2 -2.43 -49.78 13.82
CA SER A 2 -3.05 -48.61 14.47
C SER A 2 -3.41 -47.60 13.39
N GLN A 3 -4.70 -47.36 13.18
CA GLN A 3 -5.19 -46.29 12.32
C GLN A 3 -4.76 -44.96 12.96
N SER A 4 -3.84 -44.24 12.32
CA SER A 4 -3.49 -42.87 12.73
C SER A 4 -4.72 -41.99 12.53
N GLN A 5 -5.45 -41.70 13.60
CA GLN A 5 -6.53 -40.70 13.56
C GLN A 5 -5.90 -39.31 13.44
N ILE A 6 -6.10 -38.67 12.30
CA ILE A 6 -5.73 -37.26 12.10
C ILE A 6 -6.68 -36.44 12.98
N LEU A 7 -6.18 -35.96 14.12
CA LEU A 7 -6.91 -35.05 15.00
C LEU A 7 -6.92 -33.67 14.35
N ILE A 8 -8.05 -33.28 13.77
CA ILE A 8 -8.25 -31.93 13.24
C ILE A 8 -8.81 -31.07 14.37
N ASP A 9 -8.06 -30.05 14.81
CA ASP A 9 -8.55 -29.05 15.76
C ASP A 9 -9.66 -28.23 15.08
N PRO A 10 -10.92 -28.29 15.57
CA PRO A 10 -12.04 -27.56 14.97
C PRO A 10 -11.83 -26.05 14.93
N ASN A 11 -11.11 -25.48 15.91
CA ASN A 11 -10.84 -24.05 15.94
C ASN A 11 -9.84 -23.66 14.86
N GLU A 12 -8.82 -24.51 14.65
CA GLU A 12 -7.81 -24.29 13.61
C GLU A 12 -8.41 -24.46 12.22
N ALA A 13 -9.26 -25.47 12.02
CA ALA A 13 -10.01 -25.64 10.77
C ALA A 13 -10.88 -24.42 10.46
N GLN A 14 -11.61 -23.90 11.45
CA GLN A 14 -12.42 -22.69 11.28
C GLN A 14 -11.57 -21.45 10.97
N ARG A 15 -10.38 -21.35 11.58
CA ARG A 15 -9.44 -20.26 11.30
C ARG A 15 -8.93 -20.30 9.87
N ILE A 16 -8.56 -21.49 9.39
CA ILE A 16 -8.09 -21.73 8.02
C ILE A 16 -9.21 -21.41 7.01
N GLU A 17 -10.43 -21.90 7.24
CA GLU A 17 -11.57 -21.65 6.35
C GLU A 17 -11.86 -20.14 6.20
N LYS A 18 -11.87 -19.40 7.32
CA LYS A 18 -12.02 -17.94 7.32
C LYS A 18 -10.93 -17.25 6.52
N ASN A 19 -9.68 -17.71 6.66
CA ASN A 19 -8.54 -17.13 5.95
C ASN A 19 -8.64 -17.38 4.44
N ILE A 20 -9.00 -18.60 4.02
CA ILE A 20 -9.21 -18.95 2.61
C ILE A 20 -10.26 -18.04 1.96
N ILE A 21 -11.40 -17.86 2.64
CA ILE A 21 -12.49 -17.00 2.14
C ILE A 21 -12.03 -15.54 2.04
N LEU A 22 -11.41 -15.00 3.10
CA LEU A 22 -10.92 -13.62 3.09
C LEU A 22 -9.86 -13.40 2.01
N HIS A 23 -8.96 -14.37 1.81
CA HIS A 23 -7.94 -14.33 0.77
C HIS A 23 -8.56 -14.31 -0.64
N GLY A 24 -9.53 -15.18 -0.91
CA GLY A 24 -10.24 -15.22 -2.20
C GLY A 24 -10.99 -13.93 -2.53
N ILE A 25 -11.60 -13.28 -1.53
CA ILE A 25 -12.34 -12.02 -1.68
C ILE A 25 -11.38 -10.84 -1.79
N TYR A 26 -10.33 -10.83 -0.96
CA TYR A 26 -9.32 -9.77 -0.97
C TYR A 26 -8.69 -9.68 -2.35
N TYR A 27 -8.21 -10.81 -2.87
CA TYR A 27 -7.47 -10.91 -4.12
C TYR A 27 -8.31 -11.02 -5.40
N HIS A 28 -9.62 -10.82 -5.30
CA HIS A 28 -10.51 -10.91 -6.45
C HIS A 28 -10.13 -9.85 -7.51
N PRO A 29 -10.01 -10.21 -8.81
CA PRO A 29 -9.56 -9.28 -9.87
C PRO A 29 -10.40 -7.99 -10.03
N THR A 30 -11.64 -8.01 -9.51
CA THR A 30 -12.64 -6.96 -9.62
C THR A 30 -12.62 -5.96 -8.46
N GLY A 31 -11.84 -6.21 -7.39
CA GLY A 31 -11.87 -5.40 -6.16
C GLY A 31 -10.50 -5.03 -5.60
N TYR A 32 -10.36 -3.81 -5.09
CA TYR A 32 -9.25 -3.40 -4.22
C TYR A 32 -9.81 -3.00 -2.86
N HIS A 33 -9.42 -3.69 -1.80
CA HIS A 33 -10.00 -3.55 -0.46
C HIS A 33 -8.96 -3.07 0.58
N PRO A 34 -8.49 -1.81 0.49
CA PRO A 34 -7.39 -1.26 1.30
C PRO A 34 -7.66 -1.21 2.81
N ASN A 35 -8.93 -1.20 3.19
CA ASN A 35 -9.33 -0.92 4.55
C ASN A 35 -10.32 -1.97 5.04
N PRO A 36 -10.36 -2.24 6.36
CA PRO A 36 -11.22 -3.29 6.90
C PRO A 36 -12.71 -3.11 6.57
N LYS A 37 -13.17 -1.86 6.38
CA LYS A 37 -14.58 -1.59 6.04
C LYS A 37 -14.87 -2.02 4.60
N SER A 38 -14.04 -1.66 3.64
CA SER A 38 -14.23 -2.02 2.23
C SER A 38 -14.10 -3.52 1.99
N LEU A 39 -13.21 -4.21 2.73
CA LEU A 39 -13.11 -5.68 2.69
C LEU A 39 -14.37 -6.34 3.26
N ARG A 40 -14.83 -5.88 4.43
CA ARG A 40 -16.06 -6.39 5.04
C ARG A 40 -17.28 -6.18 4.14
N ASP A 41 -17.37 -5.03 3.47
CA ASP A 41 -18.49 -4.73 2.59
C ASP A 41 -18.43 -5.57 1.30
N ALA A 42 -17.25 -5.98 0.84
CA ALA A 42 -17.09 -6.98 -0.22
C ALA A 42 -17.54 -8.37 0.25
N CYS A 43 -17.13 -8.78 1.44
CA CYS A 43 -17.56 -10.04 2.02
C CYS A 43 -19.09 -10.15 2.14
N LYS A 44 -19.74 -9.06 2.57
CA LYS A 44 -21.21 -8.99 2.64
C LYS A 44 -21.89 -9.18 1.28
N LYS A 45 -21.28 -8.69 0.19
CA LYS A 45 -21.82 -8.89 -1.17
C LYS A 45 -21.76 -10.36 -1.59
N GLU A 46 -20.74 -11.08 -1.13
CA GLU A 46 -20.58 -12.53 -1.32
C GLU A 46 -21.29 -13.35 -0.24
N SER A 47 -22.20 -12.74 0.53
CA SER A 47 -23.00 -13.39 1.57
C SER A 47 -22.19 -13.96 2.75
N HIS A 48 -20.92 -13.55 2.91
CA HIS A 48 -20.10 -13.86 4.08
C HIS A 48 -20.23 -12.79 5.16
N ARG A 49 -20.44 -13.24 6.42
CA ARG A 49 -20.51 -12.35 7.60
C ARG A 49 -19.20 -12.38 8.36
N PHE A 50 -18.33 -11.40 8.09
CA PHE A 50 -17.14 -11.12 8.90
C PHE A 50 -17.35 -9.89 9.78
N CYS A 51 -16.79 -9.92 10.99
CA CYS A 51 -16.69 -8.73 11.81
C CYS A 51 -15.50 -7.85 11.37
N LEU A 52 -15.51 -6.60 11.80
CA LEU A 52 -14.47 -5.63 11.41
C LEU A 52 -13.09 -6.04 11.94
N SER A 53 -13.02 -6.68 13.11
CA SER A 53 -11.77 -7.17 13.70
C SER A 53 -11.19 -8.34 12.93
N GLU A 54 -12.00 -9.27 12.41
CA GLU A 54 -11.52 -10.36 11.56
C GLU A 54 -10.89 -9.83 10.27
N CYS A 55 -11.56 -8.89 9.58
CA CYS A 55 -11.02 -8.24 8.39
C CYS A 55 -9.76 -7.44 8.72
N LYS A 56 -9.70 -6.79 9.89
CA LYS A 56 -8.53 -6.02 10.32
C LYS A 56 -7.33 -6.93 10.60
N ASN A 57 -7.52 -8.01 11.34
CA ASN A 57 -6.46 -8.96 11.66
C ASN A 57 -5.89 -9.58 10.39
N PHE A 58 -6.76 -10.05 9.48
CA PHE A 58 -6.34 -10.57 8.18
C PHE A 58 -5.52 -9.54 7.39
N LEU A 59 -5.98 -8.28 7.33
CA LEU A 59 -5.24 -7.20 6.67
C LEU A 59 -3.90 -6.92 7.37
N GLU A 60 -3.81 -6.98 8.70
CA GLU A 60 -2.55 -6.81 9.42
C GLU A 60 -1.52 -7.90 9.07
N ASP A 61 -1.96 -9.08 8.64
CA ASP A 61 -1.05 -10.13 8.17
C ASP A 61 -0.61 -9.90 6.71
N GLN A 62 -1.23 -8.99 5.95
CA GLN A 62 -0.88 -8.72 4.55
C GLN A 62 0.21 -7.65 4.42
N GLU A 63 1.28 -7.97 3.67
CA GLU A 63 2.42 -7.07 3.46
C GLU A 63 2.01 -5.76 2.75
N SER A 64 1.04 -5.83 1.82
CA SER A 64 0.47 -4.67 1.12
C SER A 64 -0.19 -3.69 2.08
N TYR A 65 -0.92 -4.20 3.07
CA TYR A 65 -1.61 -3.36 4.06
C TYR A 65 -0.60 -2.70 5.00
N GLN A 66 0.44 -3.43 5.42
CA GLN A 66 1.49 -2.88 6.29
C GLN A 66 2.32 -1.80 5.58
N THR A 67 2.64 -2.01 4.31
CA THR A 67 3.39 -1.03 3.48
C THR A 67 2.59 0.25 3.26
N ASN A 68 1.27 0.14 3.11
CA ASN A 68 0.37 1.28 2.87
C ASN A 68 -0.26 1.85 4.16
N LYS A 69 0.01 1.26 5.33
CA LYS A 69 -0.49 1.75 6.61
C LYS A 69 0.04 3.16 6.81
N THR A 70 -0.84 4.09 7.19
CA THR A 70 -0.44 5.47 7.50
C THR A 70 0.76 5.44 8.43
N SER A 71 1.82 6.15 8.02
CA SER A 71 3.10 6.19 8.74
C SER A 71 2.87 6.37 10.23
N LEU A 72 3.62 5.58 11.03
CA LEU A 72 3.62 5.66 12.49
C LEU A 72 3.56 7.12 12.95
N LYS A 73 2.56 7.44 13.79
CA LYS A 73 2.25 8.81 14.25
C LYS A 73 3.42 9.52 14.94
N TYR A 74 4.50 8.79 15.25
CA TYR A 74 5.69 9.29 15.91
C TYR A 74 6.96 8.92 15.14
N ILE A 75 7.10 9.46 13.94
CA ILE A 75 8.39 9.53 13.26
C ILE A 75 8.94 10.95 13.48
N PRO A 76 10.19 11.11 13.95
CA PRO A 76 10.79 12.42 14.18
C PRO A 76 10.59 13.33 12.96
N ARG A 77 10.00 14.49 13.24
CA ARG A 77 9.50 15.50 12.30
C ARG A 77 10.55 15.95 11.27
N VAL A 78 11.83 15.81 11.62
CA VAL A 78 13.01 16.17 10.81
C VAL A 78 13.25 15.21 9.62
N SER A 79 12.65 14.02 9.62
CA SER A 79 13.02 12.97 8.65
C SER A 79 12.31 13.02 7.30
N TYR A 80 11.11 13.60 7.20
CA TYR A 80 10.31 13.49 5.97
C TYR A 80 10.80 14.40 4.85
N GLY A 81 11.07 15.69 5.15
CA GLY A 81 11.65 16.61 4.16
C GLY A 81 13.02 16.13 3.65
N LEU A 82 13.86 15.58 4.55
CA LEU A 82 15.13 14.99 4.14
C LEU A 82 14.94 13.78 3.20
N LYS A 83 13.97 12.91 3.48
CA LYS A 83 13.67 11.75 2.62
C LYS A 83 13.18 12.19 1.24
N VAL A 84 12.28 13.18 1.19
CA VAL A 84 11.78 13.74 -0.08
C VAL A 84 12.92 14.40 -0.86
N ALA A 85 13.73 15.25 -0.23
CA ALA A 85 14.91 15.85 -0.85
C ALA A 85 15.88 14.80 -1.42
N LYS A 86 16.14 13.71 -0.68
CA LYS A 86 16.94 12.58 -1.19
C LYS A 86 16.32 11.91 -2.41
N ALA A 87 15.00 11.74 -2.43
CA ALA A 87 14.30 11.18 -3.59
C ALA A 87 14.45 12.08 -4.83
N PHE A 88 14.29 13.40 -4.67
CA PHE A 88 14.54 14.37 -5.76
C PHE A 88 15.97 14.28 -6.28
N ARG A 89 16.97 14.28 -5.40
CA ARG A 89 18.38 14.12 -5.80
C ARG A 89 18.63 12.81 -6.54
N LYS A 90 17.98 11.72 -6.14
CA LYS A 90 18.10 10.42 -6.82
C LYS A 90 17.50 10.45 -8.22
N VAL A 91 16.34 11.09 -8.39
CA VAL A 91 15.66 11.16 -9.69
C VAL A 91 16.38 12.13 -10.62
N TYR A 92 16.57 13.38 -10.20
CA TYR A 92 17.04 14.46 -11.08
C TYR A 92 18.55 14.71 -11.02
N GLY A 93 19.25 14.09 -10.06
CA GLY A 93 20.71 14.14 -9.98
C GLY A 93 21.41 13.01 -10.75
N ASP A 94 20.68 12.02 -11.25
CA ASP A 94 21.24 10.96 -12.08
C ASP A 94 21.41 11.45 -13.52
N GLN A 95 22.66 11.52 -13.99
CA GLN A 95 22.99 11.94 -15.35
C GLN A 95 22.49 10.98 -16.43
N ASN A 96 22.16 9.73 -16.06
CA ASN A 96 21.60 8.75 -16.98
C ASN A 96 20.06 8.80 -17.03
N ASN A 97 19.43 9.58 -16.15
CA ASN A 97 17.98 9.74 -16.15
C ASN A 97 17.59 10.82 -17.17
N PRO A 98 16.66 10.55 -18.12
CA PRO A 98 16.18 11.58 -19.04
C PRO A 98 15.41 12.72 -18.37
N LEU A 99 15.03 12.57 -17.09
CA LEU A 99 14.31 13.59 -16.34
C LEU A 99 15.27 14.68 -15.82
N THR A 100 15.05 15.91 -16.25
CA THR A 100 15.73 17.10 -15.74
C THR A 100 14.94 17.75 -14.61
N TRP A 101 15.62 18.53 -13.77
CA TRP A 101 14.96 19.34 -12.75
C TRP A 101 13.80 20.17 -13.34
N PRO A 102 12.62 20.15 -12.71
CA PRO A 102 11.47 20.92 -13.18
C PRO A 102 11.63 22.41 -12.86
N LYS A 103 10.89 23.26 -13.57
CA LYS A 103 10.82 24.71 -13.23
C LYS A 103 9.77 25.02 -12.15
N LEU A 104 8.75 24.17 -12.05
CA LEU A 104 7.62 24.32 -11.15
C LEU A 104 7.31 22.98 -10.49
N LEU A 105 7.29 22.95 -9.16
CA LEU A 105 6.85 21.82 -8.36
C LEU A 105 5.48 22.14 -7.76
N GLN A 106 4.44 21.46 -8.25
CA GLN A 106 3.09 21.56 -7.71
C GLN A 106 2.87 20.50 -6.64
N CYS A 107 2.47 20.92 -5.44
CA CYS A 107 2.27 20.01 -4.31
C CYS A 107 1.10 20.44 -3.42
N ASP A 108 0.71 19.57 -2.49
CA ASP A 108 -0.22 19.95 -1.43
C ASP A 108 0.49 20.81 -0.35
N ASN A 109 -0.24 21.20 0.68
CA ASN A 109 0.31 21.94 1.82
C ASN A 109 0.98 21.02 2.86
N GLY A 110 1.56 19.90 2.40
CA GLY A 110 2.30 18.95 3.22
C GLY A 110 3.54 19.59 3.86
N ARG A 111 3.93 19.10 5.04
CA ARG A 111 5.12 19.61 5.75
C ARG A 111 6.43 19.02 5.22
N GLU A 112 6.36 17.96 4.44
CA GLU A 112 7.47 17.35 3.72
C GLU A 112 8.07 18.26 2.64
N TRP A 113 7.31 19.26 2.19
CA TRP A 113 7.77 20.28 1.24
C TRP A 113 8.54 21.42 1.92
N MET A 114 8.56 21.45 3.25
CA MET A 114 9.25 22.45 4.05
C MET A 114 10.67 22.00 4.46
N GLY A 115 11.51 22.95 4.85
CA GLY A 115 12.87 22.70 5.34
C GLY A 115 13.82 22.29 4.21
N GLU A 116 14.40 21.09 4.31
CA GLU A 116 15.38 20.56 3.34
C GLU A 116 14.84 20.51 1.91
N THR A 117 13.58 20.11 1.73
CA THR A 117 12.96 20.07 0.39
C THR A 117 12.86 21.46 -0.21
N SER A 118 12.32 22.44 0.54
CA SER A 118 12.23 23.82 0.05
C SER A 118 13.59 24.43 -0.26
N ARG A 119 14.62 24.11 0.53
CA ARG A 119 15.99 24.58 0.29
C ARG A 119 16.56 23.97 -0.99
N LEU A 120 16.38 22.66 -1.19
CA LEU A 120 16.79 21.99 -2.42
C LEU A 120 16.10 22.59 -3.66
N MET A 121 14.81 22.91 -3.57
CA MET A 121 14.09 23.55 -4.69
C MET A 121 14.68 24.93 -5.00
N GLN A 122 15.02 25.73 -3.98
CA GLN A 122 15.67 27.03 -4.16
C GLN A 122 17.06 26.91 -4.80
N ASP A 123 17.88 25.95 -4.35
CA ASP A 123 19.23 25.72 -4.89
C ASP A 123 19.22 25.37 -6.39
N HIS A 124 18.10 24.83 -6.89
CA HIS A 124 17.90 24.44 -8.29
C HIS A 124 16.97 25.40 -9.07
N ASP A 125 16.65 26.58 -8.54
CA ASP A 125 15.76 27.58 -9.15
C ASP A 125 14.36 27.04 -9.51
N ILE A 126 13.81 26.24 -8.61
CA ILE A 126 12.51 25.59 -8.76
C ILE A 126 11.47 26.32 -7.93
N THR A 127 10.39 26.78 -8.58
CA THR A 127 9.26 27.39 -7.89
C THR A 127 8.35 26.33 -7.30
N ILE A 128 8.02 26.42 -6.01
CA ILE A 128 7.00 25.57 -5.38
C ILE A 128 5.64 26.24 -5.49
N TRP A 129 4.67 25.55 -6.08
CA TRP A 129 3.27 25.96 -6.13
C TRP A 129 2.42 25.07 -5.23
N VAL A 130 2.00 25.62 -4.09
CA VAL A 130 1.12 24.94 -3.14
C VAL A 130 -0.32 25.07 -3.61
N ILE A 131 -0.97 23.94 -3.86
CA ILE A 131 -2.38 23.89 -4.24
C ILE A 131 -3.25 24.33 -3.05
N GLY A 132 -4.23 25.20 -3.31
CA GLY A 132 -5.18 25.67 -2.30
C GLY A 132 -6.00 24.53 -1.69
N LEU A 133 -6.39 24.71 -0.42
CA LEU A 133 -7.30 23.79 0.29
C LEU A 133 -8.54 23.51 -0.58
N TYR A 134 -8.93 22.23 -0.67
CA TYR A 134 -10.11 21.75 -1.42
C TYR A 134 -10.01 21.77 -2.96
N SER A 135 -8.84 22.06 -3.54
CA SER A 135 -8.64 21.94 -5.00
C SER A 135 -8.23 20.53 -5.39
N HIS A 136 -9.19 19.60 -5.37
CA HIS A 136 -9.01 18.19 -5.75
C HIS A 136 -8.47 17.99 -7.17
N ARG A 137 -8.61 18.99 -8.05
CA ARG A 137 -8.09 18.90 -9.44
C ARG A 137 -6.58 19.07 -9.51
N GLY A 138 -5.96 19.77 -8.57
CA GLY A 138 -4.53 20.05 -8.60
C GLY A 138 -3.67 18.79 -8.37
N THR A 139 -4.15 17.83 -7.58
CA THR A 139 -3.45 16.57 -7.29
C THR A 139 -4.01 15.38 -8.05
N ALA A 140 -5.05 15.56 -8.86
CA ALA A 140 -5.82 14.47 -9.46
C ALA A 140 -4.97 13.48 -10.28
N ILE A 141 -3.96 13.96 -11.01
CA ILE A 141 -3.05 13.09 -11.79
C ILE A 141 -2.23 12.20 -10.85
N VAL A 142 -1.62 12.79 -9.82
CA VAL A 142 -0.79 12.06 -8.83
C VAL A 142 -1.64 11.07 -8.06
N GLU A 143 -2.85 11.46 -7.63
CA GLU A 143 -3.78 10.57 -6.95
C GLU A 143 -4.20 9.40 -7.84
N ARG A 144 -4.55 9.67 -9.11
CA ARG A 144 -4.93 8.62 -10.06
C ARG A 144 -3.77 7.68 -10.39
N PHE A 145 -2.58 8.24 -10.54
CA PHE A 145 -1.35 7.47 -10.76
C PHE A 145 -1.07 6.56 -9.57
N ASN A 146 -1.08 7.09 -8.34
CA ASN A 146 -0.89 6.32 -7.12
C ASN A 146 -1.92 5.21 -6.99
N GLN A 147 -3.21 5.49 -7.22
CA GLN A 147 -4.26 4.46 -7.23
C GLN A 147 -4.00 3.37 -8.28
N THR A 148 -3.48 3.74 -9.45
CA THR A 148 -3.20 2.79 -10.54
C THR A 148 -1.99 1.93 -10.22
N LEU A 149 -0.89 2.53 -9.75
CA LEU A 149 0.29 1.82 -9.28
C LEU A 149 -0.07 0.82 -8.19
N LEU A 150 -0.86 1.26 -7.22
CA LEU A 150 -1.22 0.44 -6.08
C LEU A 150 -2.06 -0.78 -6.51
N LYS A 151 -2.96 -0.61 -7.48
CA LYS A 151 -3.67 -1.74 -8.12
C LYS A 151 -2.74 -2.71 -8.87
N ILE A 152 -1.70 -2.21 -9.53
CA ILE A 152 -0.73 -3.05 -10.24
C ILE A 152 0.13 -3.84 -9.25
N LEU A 153 0.68 -3.15 -8.25
CA LEU A 153 1.48 -3.76 -7.18
C LEU A 153 0.70 -4.86 -6.47
N TYR A 154 -0.59 -4.62 -6.23
CA TYR A 154 -1.48 -5.60 -5.64
C TYR A 154 -1.59 -6.88 -6.46
N LYS A 155 -1.73 -6.79 -7.79
CA LYS A 155 -1.79 -7.96 -8.67
C LYS A 155 -0.48 -8.74 -8.69
N ILE A 156 0.66 -8.03 -8.62
CA ILE A 156 1.98 -8.67 -8.54
C ILE A 156 2.10 -9.42 -7.21
N GLN A 157 1.75 -8.78 -6.11
CA GLN A 157 1.78 -9.39 -4.79
C GLN A 157 0.86 -10.62 -4.72
N TYR A 158 -0.36 -10.52 -5.23
CA TYR A 158 -1.26 -11.67 -5.34
C TYR A 158 -0.61 -12.86 -6.03
N ALA A 159 0.04 -12.63 -7.17
CA ALA A 159 0.70 -13.68 -7.93
C ALA A 159 1.83 -14.32 -7.11
N VAL A 160 2.66 -13.52 -6.44
CA VAL A 160 3.76 -13.99 -5.60
C VAL A 160 3.26 -14.81 -4.40
N GLU A 161 2.24 -14.32 -3.70
CA GLU A 161 1.68 -15.01 -2.53
C GLU A 161 0.91 -16.28 -2.92
N SER A 162 0.23 -16.27 -4.07
CA SER A 162 -0.45 -17.47 -4.59
C SER A 162 0.56 -18.56 -4.96
N ILE A 163 1.71 -18.20 -5.53
CA ILE A 163 2.81 -19.14 -5.82
C ILE A 163 3.44 -19.65 -4.51
N SER A 164 3.65 -18.76 -3.53
CA SER A 164 4.27 -19.13 -2.24
C SER A 164 3.36 -19.97 -1.34
N SER A 165 2.04 -19.93 -1.59
CA SER A 165 1.05 -20.73 -0.88
C SER A 165 0.85 -22.13 -1.48
N ASP A 166 1.53 -22.45 -2.58
CA ASP A 166 1.52 -23.79 -3.19
C ASP A 166 2.46 -24.74 -2.42
N PRO A 167 1.92 -25.78 -1.75
CA PRO A 167 2.73 -26.73 -0.99
C PRO A 167 3.73 -27.53 -1.85
N GLU A 168 3.52 -27.63 -3.16
CA GLU A 168 4.42 -28.35 -4.07
C GLU A 168 5.67 -27.53 -4.44
N LEU A 169 5.57 -26.19 -4.48
CA LEU A 169 6.69 -25.30 -4.81
C LEU A 169 7.53 -24.88 -3.59
N MET A 170 7.00 -25.03 -2.38
CA MET A 170 7.73 -24.81 -1.12
C MET A 170 8.74 -25.93 -0.79
N ARG A 171 8.83 -26.98 -1.64
CA ARG A 171 9.68 -28.17 -1.42
C ARG A 171 10.79 -28.37 -2.47
N ALA A 172 11.03 -27.41 -3.35
CA ALA A 172 12.13 -27.46 -4.33
C ALA A 172 13.42 -26.80 -3.81
#